data_AF-A0A349XVI6-F1
#
_entry.id   AF-A0A349XVI6-F1
#
_cell.length_a   1.000
_cell.length_b   1.000
_cell.length_c   1.000
_cell.angle_alpha   90.00
_cell.angle_beta   90.00
_cell.angle_gamma   90.00
#
_symmetry.space_group_name_H-M   'P 1'
#
loop_
_entity.id
_entity.type
_entity.pdbx_description
1 polymer ?
#
loop_
_entity_poly.entity_id
_entity_poly.type
_entity_poly.pdbx_seq_one_letter_code
_entity_poly.pdbx_strand_id
1 'polypeptide(L)'
;MDGVTVIEHPLVRHKLTIMRKKETSTAGFRRLLREISTLLCYEVTRDLEMTMETIDTPLETIQAPVLEGKKLVFASILRAGNGLLEGMLELVPSARVAHVGVYRNHDTLEAVEYYFKAPESLDARLVIVV
;
A
#
# COMPACT_ATOMS: atom_id res chain seq x y z
N MET A 1 -16.39 -8.24 13.47
CA MET A 1 -15.06 -7.59 13.53
C MET A 1 -15.26 -6.22 12.93
N ASP A 2 -15.50 -5.23 13.77
CA ASP A 2 -15.69 -3.87 13.28
C ASP A 2 -14.32 -3.34 12.80
N GLY A 3 -14.33 -2.59 11.69
CA GLY A 3 -13.11 -2.03 11.10
C GLY A 3 -12.25 -3.00 10.28
N VAL A 4 -12.78 -4.17 9.88
CA VAL A 4 -12.07 -5.13 9.01
C VAL A 4 -12.77 -5.28 7.68
N THR A 5 -12.07 -4.99 6.58
CA THR A 5 -12.53 -5.23 5.21
C THR A 5 -11.80 -6.45 4.63
N VAL A 6 -12.56 -7.50 4.31
CA VAL A 6 -12.01 -8.70 3.65
C VAL A 6 -12.17 -8.59 2.14
N ILE A 7 -11.06 -8.65 1.42
CA ILE A 7 -11.06 -8.55 -0.04
C ILE A 7 -11.28 -9.94 -0.64
N GLU A 8 -12.49 -10.18 -1.17
CA GLU A 8 -12.91 -11.48 -1.69
C GLU A 8 -12.66 -11.67 -3.20
N HIS A 9 -11.97 -10.73 -3.84
CA HIS A 9 -11.71 -10.77 -5.28
C HIS A 9 -11.06 -12.11 -5.73
N PRO A 10 -11.58 -12.81 -6.75
CA PRO A 10 -11.11 -14.14 -7.13
C PRO A 10 -9.60 -14.22 -7.41
N LEU A 11 -9.03 -13.20 -8.05
CA LEU A 11 -7.57 -13.14 -8.32
C LEU A 11 -6.74 -13.03 -7.03
N VAL A 12 -7.21 -12.28 -6.03
CA VAL A 12 -6.51 -12.16 -4.74
C VAL A 12 -6.51 -13.51 -4.05
N ARG A 13 -7.69 -14.17 -3.97
CA ARG A 13 -7.82 -15.50 -3.34
C ARG A 13 -6.97 -16.56 -4.05
N HIS A 14 -6.97 -16.57 -5.38
CA HIS A 14 -6.17 -17.48 -6.20
C HIS A 14 -4.66 -17.28 -5.94
N LYS A 15 -4.17 -16.04 -6.03
CA LYS A 15 -2.75 -15.71 -5.81
C LYS A 15 -2.33 -16.02 -4.38
N LEU A 16 -3.16 -15.68 -3.40
CA LEU A 16 -2.93 -15.99 -1.98
C LEU A 16 -2.83 -17.50 -1.74
N THR A 17 -3.64 -18.30 -2.45
CA THR A 17 -3.58 -19.77 -2.38
C THR A 17 -2.23 -20.28 -2.88
N ILE A 18 -1.73 -19.78 -4.01
CA ILE A 18 -0.41 -20.16 -4.53
C ILE A 18 0.69 -19.69 -3.58
N MET A 19 0.61 -18.46 -3.07
CA MET A 19 1.59 -17.90 -2.14
C MET A 19 1.71 -18.73 -0.84
N ARG A 20 0.62 -19.38 -0.40
CA ARG A 20 0.59 -20.28 0.77
C ARG A 20 1.14 -21.68 0.51
N LYS A 21 1.29 -22.11 -0.75
CA LYS A 21 1.86 -23.44 -1.07
C LYS A 21 3.32 -23.50 -0.61
N LYS A 22 3.68 -24.56 0.11
CA LYS A 22 5.03 -24.76 0.66
C LYS A 22 6.10 -24.84 -0.43
N GLU A 23 5.71 -25.31 -1.60
CA GLU A 23 6.57 -25.51 -2.77
C GLU A 23 6.83 -24.20 -3.55
N THR A 24 6.14 -23.10 -3.21
CA THR A 24 6.31 -21.82 -3.89
C THR A 24 7.72 -21.29 -3.64
N SER A 25 8.46 -21.07 -4.72
CA SER A 25 9.82 -20.52 -4.64
C SER A 25 9.81 -19.09 -4.10
N THR A 26 10.93 -18.67 -3.52
CA THR A 26 11.10 -17.30 -3.02
C THR A 26 10.81 -16.24 -4.09
N ALA A 27 11.22 -16.47 -5.35
CA ALA A 27 10.93 -15.57 -6.45
C ALA A 27 9.41 -15.53 -6.77
N GLY A 28 8.75 -16.69 -6.76
CA GLY A 28 7.30 -16.79 -6.93
C GLY A 28 6.54 -16.07 -5.84
N PHE A 29 6.94 -16.24 -4.58
CA PHE A 29 6.35 -15.56 -3.42
C PHE A 29 6.45 -14.04 -3.55
N ARG A 30 7.64 -13.50 -3.84
CA ARG A 30 7.84 -12.05 -4.00
C ARG A 30 6.97 -11.47 -5.11
N ARG A 31 6.90 -12.16 -6.26
CA ARG A 31 6.06 -11.75 -7.39
C ARG A 31 4.58 -11.72 -6.98
N LEU A 32 4.08 -12.78 -6.35
CA LEU A 32 2.69 -12.87 -5.90
C LEU A 32 2.35 -11.82 -4.85
N LEU A 33 3.26 -11.54 -3.91
CA LEU A 33 3.09 -10.51 -2.89
C LEU A 33 2.92 -9.13 -3.53
N ARG A 34 3.77 -8.81 -4.51
CA ARG A 34 3.71 -7.57 -5.28
C ARG A 34 2.40 -7.44 -6.06
N GLU A 35 2.00 -8.49 -6.77
CA GLU A 35 0.72 -8.53 -7.52
C GLU A 35 -0.51 -8.37 -6.59
N ILE A 36 -0.50 -9.06 -5.44
CA ILE A 36 -1.57 -8.92 -4.44
C ILE A 36 -1.57 -7.50 -3.88
N SER A 37 -0.40 -6.93 -3.60
CA SER A 37 -0.30 -5.59 -3.03
C SER A 37 -0.90 -4.51 -3.92
N THR A 38 -0.71 -4.58 -5.24
CA THR A 38 -1.37 -3.66 -6.18
C THR A 38 -2.89 -3.75 -6.10
N LEU A 39 -3.43 -4.98 -5.97
CA LEU A 39 -4.88 -5.20 -5.81
C LEU A 39 -5.40 -4.69 -4.46
N LEU A 40 -4.65 -4.89 -3.38
CA LEU A 40 -4.98 -4.33 -2.07
C LEU A 40 -4.94 -2.81 -2.08
N CYS A 41 -3.96 -2.22 -2.77
CA CYS A 41 -3.83 -0.77 -2.93
C CYS A 41 -5.08 -0.20 -3.61
N TYR A 42 -5.52 -0.81 -4.71
CA TYR A 42 -6.73 -0.39 -5.42
C TYR A 42 -7.98 -0.39 -4.51
N GLU A 43 -8.13 -1.41 -3.69
CA GLU A 43 -9.27 -1.50 -2.76
C GLU A 43 -9.17 -0.49 -1.60
N VAL A 44 -7.98 -0.31 -1.00
CA VAL A 44 -7.83 0.60 0.16
C VAL A 44 -7.92 2.07 -0.25
N THR A 45 -7.66 2.40 -1.52
CA THR A 45 -7.77 3.77 -2.06
C THR A 45 -9.13 4.06 -2.70
N ARG A 46 -10.13 3.18 -2.54
CA ARG A 46 -11.44 3.30 -3.21
C ARG A 46 -12.18 4.60 -2.87
N ASP A 47 -12.03 5.07 -1.63
CA ASP A 47 -12.78 6.21 -1.09
C ASP A 47 -11.93 7.47 -0.95
N LEU A 48 -10.85 7.60 -1.75
CA LEU A 48 -10.06 8.84 -1.78
C LEU A 48 -10.92 10.01 -2.26
N GLU A 49 -10.77 11.15 -1.58
CA GLU A 49 -11.45 12.38 -1.94
C GLU A 49 -10.97 12.91 -3.30
N MET A 50 -11.91 13.49 -4.04
CA MET A 50 -11.69 14.00 -5.39
C MET A 50 -12.13 15.46 -5.45
N THR A 51 -11.37 16.27 -6.19
CA THR A 51 -11.70 17.65 -6.51
C THR A 51 -11.68 17.86 -8.03
N MET A 52 -12.04 19.05 -8.50
CA MET A 52 -12.08 19.38 -9.93
C MET A 52 -10.94 20.33 -10.28
N GLU A 53 -10.26 20.04 -11.39
CA GLU A 53 -9.21 20.89 -11.95
C GLU A 53 -9.55 21.24 -13.41
N THR A 54 -9.34 22.51 -13.78
CA THR A 54 -9.44 22.95 -15.17
C THR A 54 -8.22 22.46 -15.94
N ILE A 55 -8.42 21.65 -16.98
CA ILE A 55 -7.33 21.15 -17.84
C ILE A 55 -7.63 21.43 -19.32
N ASP A 56 -6.57 21.56 -20.12
CA ASP A 56 -6.66 21.62 -21.57
C ASP A 56 -6.40 20.24 -22.18
N THR A 57 -7.37 19.74 -22.94
CA THR A 57 -7.20 18.55 -23.78
C THR A 57 -6.80 18.97 -25.20
N PRO A 58 -6.36 18.05 -26.07
CA PRO A 58 -6.12 18.38 -27.48
C PRO A 58 -7.35 18.94 -28.23
N LEU A 59 -8.57 18.79 -27.70
CA LEU A 59 -9.81 19.23 -28.34
C LEU A 59 -10.42 20.47 -27.69
N GLU A 60 -10.46 20.51 -26.35
CA GLU A 60 -11.11 21.60 -25.60
C GLU A 60 -10.63 21.65 -24.13
N THR A 61 -10.93 22.78 -23.47
CA THR A 61 -10.75 22.96 -22.03
C THR A 61 -11.92 22.35 -21.26
N ILE A 62 -11.64 21.51 -20.26
CA ILE A 62 -12.66 20.84 -19.45
C ILE A 62 -12.38 20.97 -17.95
N GLN A 63 -13.40 20.70 -17.13
CA GLN A 63 -13.22 20.39 -15.71
C GLN A 63 -13.07 18.88 -15.54
N ALA A 64 -11.96 18.42 -14.97
CA ALA A 64 -11.67 17.00 -14.79
C ALA A 64 -11.45 16.65 -13.31
N PRO A 65 -11.87 15.44 -12.87
CA PRO A 65 -11.68 15.02 -11.49
C PRO A 65 -10.21 14.63 -11.24
N VAL A 66 -9.67 15.12 -10.13
CA VAL A 66 -8.31 14.82 -9.66
C VAL A 66 -8.35 14.47 -8.16
N LEU A 67 -7.35 13.72 -7.67
CA LEU A 67 -7.25 13.40 -6.24
C LEU A 67 -7.07 14.68 -5.42
N GLU A 68 -7.87 14.85 -4.38
CA GLU A 68 -7.77 15.97 -3.46
C GLU A 68 -6.66 15.76 -2.41
N GLY A 69 -6.08 16.86 -1.93
CA GLY A 69 -5.20 16.85 -0.76
C GLY A 69 -3.73 16.55 -1.04
N LYS A 70 -3.00 16.24 0.05
CA LYS A 70 -1.55 15.96 -0.01
C LYS A 70 -1.27 14.54 -0.45
N LYS A 71 -0.10 14.33 -1.06
CA LYS A 71 0.44 13.00 -1.39
C LYS A 71 0.35 12.04 -0.20
N LEU A 72 -0.21 10.85 -0.45
CA LEU A 72 -0.29 9.72 0.47
C LEU A 72 1.07 9.34 1.04
N VAL A 73 1.07 8.64 2.18
CA VAL A 73 2.26 8.03 2.75
C VAL A 73 2.06 6.52 2.86
N PHE A 74 2.97 5.75 2.25
CA PHE A 74 3.09 4.32 2.52
C PHE A 74 4.13 4.11 3.61
N ALA A 75 3.72 3.56 4.75
CA ALA A 75 4.59 3.27 5.88
C ALA A 75 4.91 1.78 5.94
N SER A 76 6.11 1.41 5.53
CA SER A 76 6.57 0.01 5.49
C SER A 76 7.15 -0.42 6.84
N ILE A 77 6.60 -1.47 7.43
CA ILE A 77 7.17 -2.16 8.59
C ILE A 77 8.25 -3.11 8.10
N LEU A 78 9.50 -2.74 8.37
CA LEU A 78 10.65 -3.51 7.94
C LEU A 78 10.73 -4.85 8.67
N ARG A 79 11.13 -5.94 8.02
CA ARG A 79 11.54 -6.04 6.59
C ARG A 79 10.41 -6.46 5.65
N ALA A 80 9.36 -7.07 6.18
CA ALA A 80 8.33 -7.74 5.38
C ALA A 80 7.47 -6.76 4.57
N GLY A 81 7.20 -5.57 5.11
CA GLY A 81 6.38 -4.53 4.46
C GLY A 81 6.93 -4.06 3.11
N ASN A 82 8.24 -4.17 2.87
CA ASN A 82 8.84 -3.73 1.60
C ASN A 82 8.30 -4.51 0.39
N GLY A 83 7.92 -5.79 0.56
CA GLY A 83 7.34 -6.55 -0.55
C GLY A 83 5.95 -6.06 -0.96
N LEU A 84 5.21 -5.44 -0.03
CA LEU A 84 3.94 -4.78 -0.32
C LEU A 84 4.18 -3.37 -0.87
N LEU A 85 5.08 -2.61 -0.26
CA LEU A 85 5.41 -1.25 -0.67
C LEU A 85 5.68 -1.13 -2.18
N GLU A 86 6.43 -2.07 -2.76
CA GLU A 86 6.70 -2.08 -4.21
C GLU A 86 5.42 -2.13 -5.06
N GLY A 87 4.46 -3.00 -4.71
CA GLY A 87 3.21 -3.15 -5.46
C GLY A 87 2.25 -1.97 -5.28
N MET A 88 2.29 -1.29 -4.13
CA MET A 88 1.53 -0.06 -3.91
C MET A 88 2.10 1.13 -4.68
N LEU A 89 3.43 1.27 -4.73
CA LEU A 89 4.11 2.35 -5.47
C LEU A 89 3.93 2.24 -6.98
N GLU A 90 3.64 1.06 -7.52
CA GLU A 90 3.23 0.94 -8.93
C GLU A 90 1.89 1.63 -9.21
N LEU A 91 0.94 1.52 -8.28
CA LEU A 91 -0.37 2.14 -8.44
C LEU A 91 -0.32 3.64 -8.12
N VAL A 92 0.43 4.02 -7.07
CA VAL A 92 0.58 5.42 -6.64
C VAL A 92 2.06 5.81 -6.53
N PRO A 93 2.74 6.09 -7.68
CA PRO A 93 4.18 6.38 -7.69
C PRO A 93 4.54 7.72 -7.04
N SER A 94 3.56 8.61 -6.86
CA SER A 94 3.75 9.91 -6.24
C SER A 94 3.72 9.86 -4.70
N ALA A 95 3.32 8.73 -4.11
CA ALA A 95 3.25 8.56 -2.66
C ALA A 95 4.62 8.75 -2.00
N ARG A 96 4.61 9.34 -0.81
CA ARG A 96 5.81 9.42 0.04
C ARG A 96 5.96 8.11 0.78
N VAL A 97 7.18 7.81 1.22
CA VAL A 97 7.49 6.56 1.92
C VAL A 97 8.00 6.85 3.33
N ALA A 98 7.44 6.15 4.31
CA ALA A 98 7.97 6.04 5.66
C ALA A 98 8.46 4.61 5.91
N HIS A 99 9.49 4.47 6.73
CA HIS A 99 10.04 3.18 7.12
C HIS A 99 10.03 3.07 8.65
N VAL A 100 9.46 1.97 9.14
CA VAL A 100 9.32 1.64 10.55
C VAL A 100 10.04 0.33 10.79
N GLY A 101 11.16 0.36 11.50
CA GLY A 101 11.94 -0.82 11.84
C GLY A 101 11.47 -1.43 13.13
N VAL A 102 10.71 -2.53 13.04
CA VAL A 102 10.24 -3.30 14.19
C VAL A 102 10.46 -4.78 13.90
N TYR A 103 10.94 -5.52 14.90
CA TYR A 103 10.88 -6.98 14.87
C TYR A 103 10.19 -7.50 16.11
N ARG A 104 9.66 -8.72 16.03
CA ARG A 104 9.04 -9.38 17.18
C ARG A 104 10.10 -10.22 17.90
N ASN A 105 10.30 -9.99 19.19
CA ASN A 105 11.12 -10.86 20.03
C ASN A 105 10.51 -12.27 20.02
N HIS A 106 11.34 -13.30 19.83
CA HIS A 106 10.84 -14.67 19.69
C HIS A 106 10.35 -15.27 21.01
N ASP A 107 10.91 -14.81 22.14
CA ASP A 107 10.61 -15.35 23.47
C ASP A 107 9.50 -14.55 24.16
N THR A 108 9.56 -13.21 24.10
CA THR A 108 8.55 -12.35 24.75
C THR A 108 7.36 -12.02 23.86
N LEU A 109 7.48 -12.22 22.54
CA LEU A 109 6.50 -11.81 21.52
C LEU A 109 6.27 -10.30 21.42
N GLU A 110 7.08 -9.49 22.11
CA GLU A 110 6.98 -8.03 22.10
C GLU A 110 7.61 -7.43 20.83
N ALA A 111 7.09 -6.27 20.45
CA ALA A 111 7.64 -5.46 19.38
C ALA A 111 8.86 -4.68 19.88
N VAL A 112 9.99 -4.84 19.20
CA VAL A 112 11.21 -4.06 19.46
C VAL A 112 11.42 -3.10 18.30
N GLU A 113 11.25 -1.80 18.57
CA GLU A 113 11.56 -0.74 17.62
C GLU A 113 13.07 -0.48 17.59
N TYR A 114 13.62 -0.35 16.38
CA TYR A 114 15.02 -0.02 16.17
C TYR A 114 15.24 1.10 15.14
N TYR A 115 14.19 1.53 14.43
CA TYR A 115 14.30 2.55 13.40
C TYR A 115 12.96 3.23 13.13
N PHE A 116 12.99 4.55 12.96
CA PHE A 116 11.83 5.30 12.47
C PHE A 116 12.29 6.46 11.60
N LYS A 117 11.80 6.50 10.35
CA LYS A 117 12.01 7.63 9.44
C LYS A 117 10.77 7.85 8.60
N ALA A 118 10.22 9.07 8.68
CA ALA A 118 9.01 9.43 7.97
C ALA A 118 9.11 10.84 7.35
N PRO A 119 8.29 11.15 6.34
CA PRO A 119 8.12 12.51 5.82
C PRO A 119 7.55 13.46 6.89
N GLU A 120 7.82 14.75 6.74
CA GLU A 120 7.20 15.80 7.57
C GLU A 120 5.68 15.89 7.35
N SER A 121 4.99 16.36 8.39
CA SER A 121 3.53 16.57 8.43
C SER A 121 2.71 15.31 8.13
N LEU A 122 3.00 14.21 8.83
CA LEU A 122 2.20 12.98 8.72
C LEU A 122 0.73 13.19 9.13
N ASP A 123 0.49 14.09 10.09
CA ASP A 123 -0.83 14.47 10.60
C ASP A 123 -1.75 15.04 9.51
N ALA A 124 -1.18 15.63 8.47
CA ALA A 124 -1.91 16.22 7.34
C ALA A 124 -1.99 15.27 6.13
N ARG A 125 -1.71 13.97 6.30
CA ARG A 125 -1.65 13.00 5.20
C ARG A 125 -2.36 11.71 5.60
N LEU A 126 -3.04 11.09 4.63
CA LEU A 126 -3.48 9.71 4.79
C LEU A 126 -2.26 8.77 4.74
N VAL A 127 -2.10 7.98 5.80
CA VAL A 127 -1.01 7.01 5.95
C VAL A 127 -1.57 5.60 5.84
N ILE A 128 -1.02 4.80 4.92
CA ILE A 128 -1.34 3.38 4.78
C ILE A 128 -0.12 2.59 5.26
N VAL A 129 -0.31 1.78 6.29
CA VAL A 129 0.75 0.95 6.91
C VAL A 129 0.76 -0.43 6.26
N VAL A 130 1.94 -0.91 5.88
CA VAL A 130 2.16 -2.21 5.21
C VAL A 130 3.31 -3.02 5.78
#